data_AF-A0A660UBQ5-F1
#
_entry.id   AF-A0A660UBQ5-F1
#
_cell.length_a   1.000
_cell.length_b   1.000
_cell.length_c   1.000
_cell.angle_alpha   90.00
_cell.angle_beta   90.00
_cell.angle_gamma   90.00
#
_symmetry.space_group_name_H-M   'P 1'
#
loop_
_entity.id
_entity.type
_entity.pdbx_description
1 polymer ?
#
loop_
_entity_poly.entity_id
_entity_poly.type
_entity_poly.pdbx_seq_one_letter_code
_entity_poly.pdbx_strand_id
1 'polypeptide(L)' 'MGIIADNLKRVQETIEETLSKTGRKDSVTLIAVTKTVDPEGINEAIEAGIKIIGENRVQEARDKFDKIKKGVTWHLTGHL' A
#
# COMPACT_ATOMS: atom_id res chain seq x y z
N MET A 1 10.42 -14.88 3.47
CA MET A 1 9.45 -13.77 3.27
C MET A 1 8.88 -13.91 1.87
N GLY A 2 7.63 -13.50 1.65
CA GLY A 2 7.03 -13.47 0.31
C GLY A 2 7.58 -12.29 -0.52
N ILE A 3 7.43 -12.35 -1.84
CA ILE A 3 7.95 -11.33 -2.77
C ILE A 3 7.39 -9.94 -2.43
N ILE A 4 6.12 -9.86 -2.02
CA ILE A 4 5.49 -8.59 -1.68
C ILE A 4 6.08 -8.02 -0.38
N ALA A 5 6.30 -8.86 0.63
CA ALA A 5 6.92 -8.44 1.88
C ALA A 5 8.36 -7.94 1.68
N ASP A 6 9.15 -8.60 0.83
CA ASP A 6 10.51 -8.17 0.50
C ASP A 6 10.53 -6.83 -0.24
N ASN A 7 9.57 -6.64 -1.17
CA ASN A 7 9.41 -5.36 -1.87
C ASN A 7 8.99 -4.23 -0.92
N LEU A 8 8.07 -4.49 0.00
CA LEU A 8 7.66 -3.51 1.00
C LEU A 8 8.84 -3.07 1.86
N LYS A 9 9.63 -4.04 2.34
CA LYS A 9 10.83 -3.75 3.14
C LYS A 9 11.80 -2.85 2.39
N ARG A 10 12.08 -3.15 1.11
CA ARG A 10 12.98 -2.34 0.27
C ARG A 10 12.47 -0.91 0.09
N VAL A 11 11.15 -0.74 -0.08
CA VAL A 11 10.53 0.60 -0.20
C VAL A 11 10.67 1.36 1.12
N GLN A 12 10.43 0.72 2.27
CA GLN A 12 10.59 1.33 3.59
C GLN A 12 12.04 1.76 3.84
N GLU A 13 13.02 0.90 3.54
CA GLU A 13 14.46 1.23 3.63
C GLU A 13 14.81 2.43 2.74
N THR A 14 14.27 2.48 1.52
CA THR A 14 14.49 3.60 0.59
C THR A 14 13.92 4.92 1.13
N ILE A 15 12.75 4.88 1.76
CA ILE A 15 12.14 6.05 2.41
C ILE A 15 13.04 6.54 3.55
N GLU A 16 13.45 5.66 4.44
CA GLU A 16 14.31 5.98 5.60
C GLU A 16 15.65 6.57 5.17
N GLU A 17 16.31 5.95 4.19
CA GLU A 17 17.56 6.46 3.63
C GLU A 17 17.39 7.85 3.01
N THR A 18 16.29 8.08 2.29
CA THR A 18 16.05 9.37 1.61
C THR A 18 15.77 10.48 2.63
N LEU A 19 15.01 10.19 3.68
CA LEU A 19 14.76 11.13 4.76
C LEU A 19 16.06 11.50 5.48
N SER A 20 16.90 10.49 5.77
CA SER A 20 18.23 10.69 6.36
C SER A 20 19.13 11.56 5.48
N LYS A 21 19.23 11.24 4.18
CA LYS A 21 20.07 11.98 3.21
C LYS A 21 19.62 13.44 3.02
N THR A 22 18.32 13.71 3.11
CA THR A 22 17.76 15.07 2.91
C THR A 22 17.64 15.88 4.20
N GLY A 23 17.93 15.28 5.37
CA GLY A 23 17.75 15.92 6.67
C GLY A 23 16.28 16.18 7.03
N ARG A 24 15.33 15.59 6.30
CA ARG A 24 13.89 15.70 6.56
C ARG A 24 13.53 14.90 7.80
N LYS A 25 12.69 15.51 8.65
CA LYS A 25 12.23 14.93 9.92
C LYS A 25 10.73 14.69 9.95
N ASP A 26 10.02 15.04 8.88
CA ASP A 26 8.59 14.85 8.77
C ASP A 26 8.24 13.41 8.38
N SER A 27 7.01 12.99 8.71
CA SER A 27 6.52 11.64 8.46
C SER A 27 6.12 11.44 7.01
N VAL A 28 6.57 10.34 6.40
CA VAL A 28 6.12 9.90 5.07
C VAL A 28 4.98 8.91 5.22
N THR A 29 3.90 9.14 4.47
CA THR A 29 2.79 8.19 4.38
C THR A 29 2.96 7.35 3.13
N LEU A 30 3.12 6.03 3.31
CA LEU A 30 3.17 5.06 2.21
C LEU A 30 1.74 4.60 1.87
N ILE A 31 1.37 4.76 0.60
CA ILE A 31 0.10 4.27 0.04
C ILE A 31 0.43 3.19 -0.99
N ALA A 32 -0.02 1.96 -0.77
CA ALA A 32 0.15 0.88 -1.74
C ALA A 32 -0.93 0.99 -2.84
N VAL A 33 -0.55 1.26 -4.08
CA VAL A 33 -1.51 1.33 -5.20
C VAL A 33 -1.88 -0.09 -5.64
N THR A 34 -3.15 -0.45 -5.51
CA THR A 34 -3.67 -1.82 -5.68
C THR A 34 -4.53 -2.02 -6.93
N LYS A 35 -4.64 -1.00 -7.79
CA LYS A 35 -5.30 -1.13 -9.11
C LYS A 35 -4.75 -2.35 -9.84
N THR A 36 -5.61 -3.15 -10.47
CA THR A 36 -5.22 -4.38 -11.20
C THR A 36 -4.56 -5.51 -10.36
N VAL A 37 -4.40 -5.35 -9.05
CA VAL A 37 -3.92 -6.40 -8.14
C VAL A 37 -5.10 -7.20 -7.60
N ASP A 38 -4.95 -8.51 -7.47
CA ASP A 38 -5.95 -9.41 -6.91
C ASP A 38 -6.05 -9.28 -5.37
N PRO A 39 -7.17 -9.73 -4.76
CA PRO A 39 -7.33 -9.68 -3.30
C PRO A 39 -6.24 -10.43 -2.53
N GLU A 40 -5.72 -11.53 -3.07
CA GLU A 40 -4.68 -12.36 -2.47
C GLU A 40 -3.38 -11.57 -2.29
N GLY A 41 -2.89 -10.91 -3.34
CA GLY A 41 -1.71 -10.06 -3.26
C GLY A 41 -1.91 -8.85 -2.35
N ILE A 42 -3.11 -8.26 -2.36
CA ILE A 42 -3.44 -7.16 -1.43
C ILE A 42 -3.38 -7.67 0.01
N ASN A 43 -3.93 -8.85 0.30
CA ASN A 43 -3.90 -9.44 1.63
C ASN A 43 -2.49 -9.77 2.11
N GLU A 44 -1.60 -10.27 1.23
CA GLU A 44 -0.19 -10.46 1.55
C GLU A 44 0.48 -9.12 1.91
N ALA A 45 0.17 -8.04 1.17
CA ALA A 45 0.70 -6.71 1.49
C ALA A 45 0.21 -6.19 2.85
N ILE A 46 -1.06 -6.43 3.19
CA ILE A 46 -1.64 -6.06 4.49
C ILE A 46 -0.98 -6.85 5.62
N GLU A 47 -0.78 -8.15 5.45
CA GLU A 47 -0.08 -9.00 6.42
C GLU A 47 1.39 -8.56 6.60
N ALA A 48 2.02 -8.08 5.54
CA ALA A 48 3.36 -7.50 5.60
C ALA A 48 3.42 -6.13 6.28
N GLY A 49 2.28 -5.50 6.57
CA GLY A 49 2.20 -4.25 7.35
C GLY A 49 1.69 -3.03 6.59
N ILE A 50 1.20 -3.17 5.34
CA ILE A 50 0.49 -2.08 4.66
C ILE A 50 -0.79 -1.72 5.41
N LYS A 51 -0.98 -0.42 5.64
CA LYS A 51 -2.16 0.14 6.32
C LYS A 51 -3.06 0.98 5.43
N ILE A 52 -2.54 1.45 4.30
CA ILE A 52 -3.24 2.35 3.38
C ILE A 52 -3.08 1.82 1.95
N ILE A 53 -4.21 1.63 1.28
CA ILE A 53 -4.27 1.17 -0.11
C ILE A 53 -4.91 2.22 -1.01
N GLY A 54 -4.47 2.24 -2.27
CA GLY A 54 -4.90 3.20 -3.29
C GLY A 54 -5.55 2.50 -4.48
N GLU A 55 -6.82 2.82 -4.76
CA GLU A 55 -7.52 2.34 -5.96
C GLU A 55 -7.76 3.47 -6.95
N ASN A 56 -7.76 3.12 -8.24
CA ASN A 56 -8.04 4.10 -9.29
C ASN A 56 -9.52 4.22 -9.64
N ARG A 57 -10.34 3.20 -9.32
CA ARG A 57 -11.75 3.11 -9.71
C ARG A 57 -12.59 2.60 -8.56
N VAL A 58 -13.76 3.21 -8.36
CA VAL A 58 -14.70 2.82 -7.29
C VAL A 58 -15.24 1.41 -7.50
N GLN A 59 -15.41 0.98 -8.75
CA GLN A 59 -15.88 -0.37 -9.09
C GLN A 59 -14.87 -1.44 -8.63
N GLU A 60 -13.58 -1.26 -8.93
CA GLU A 60 -12.53 -2.17 -8.47
C GLU A 60 -12.46 -2.20 -6.93
N ALA A 61 -12.56 -1.03 -6.28
CA ALA A 61 -12.57 -0.94 -4.82
C ALA A 61 -13.75 -1.73 -4.22
N ARG A 62 -14.95 -1.56 -4.79
CA ARG A 62 -16.15 -2.28 -4.38
C ARG A 62 -16.00 -3.80 -4.55
N ASP A 63 -15.46 -4.24 -5.68
CA ASP A 63 -15.31 -5.67 -5.99
C ASP A 63 -14.29 -6.39 -5.08
N LYS A 64 -13.37 -5.62 -4.48
CA LYS A 64 -12.34 -6.10 -3.54
C LYS A 64 -12.72 -5.93 -2.07
N PHE A 65 -13.68 -5.05 -1.75
CA PHE A 65 -13.95 -4.60 -0.38
C PHE A 65 -14.17 -5.73 0.63
N ASP A 66 -14.88 -6.79 0.25
CA ASP A 66 -15.18 -7.94 1.12
C ASP A 66 -14.20 -9.10 0.97
N LYS A 67 -13.28 -9.02 0.02
CA LYS A 67 -12.27 -10.05 -0.25
C LYS A 67 -10.93 -9.75 0.43
N ILE A 68 -10.73 -8.53 0.89
CA ILE A 68 -9.51 -8.12 1.59
C ILE A 68 -9.70 -8.02 3.10
N LYS A 69 -8.59 -8.15 3.84
CA LYS A 69 -8.53 -7.95 5.28
C LYS A 69 -8.98 -6.53 5.66
N LYS A 70 -9.75 -6.45 6.74
CA LYS A 70 -10.26 -5.18 7.28
C LYS A 70 -9.18 -4.46 8.08
N GLY A 71 -9.43 -3.19 8.43
CA GLY A 71 -8.48 -2.37 9.20
C GLY A 71 -7.48 -1.59 8.35
N VAL A 72 -7.71 -1.51 7.03
CA VAL A 72 -6.95 -0.66 6.12
C VAL A 72 -7.74 0.57 5.71
N THR A 73 -7.02 1.66 5.44
CA THR A 73 -7.60 2.89 4.90
C THR A 73 -7.56 2.83 3.37
N TRP A 74 -8.67 3.20 2.73
CA TRP A 74 -8.79 3.25 1.28
C TRP A 74 -8.66 4.68 0.79
N HIS A 75 -7.79 4.90 -0.19
CA HIS A 75 -7.65 6.17 -0.90
C HIS A 75 -8.07 5.94 -2.36
N LEU A 76 -9.01 6.74 -2.85
CA LEU A 76 -9.25 6.79 -4.29
C LEU A 76 -8.22 7.74 -4.90
N THR A 77 -7.28 7.21 -5.68
CA THR A 77 -6.18 7.95 -6.31
C THR A 77 -6.40 8.22 -7.80
N GLY A 78 -7.52 7.76 -8.35
CA GLY A 78 -7.96 8.02 -9.72
C GLY A 78 -8.98 9.14 -9.83
N HIS A 79 -9.47 9.36 -11.05
CA HIS A 79 -10.55 10.32 -11.34
C HIS A 79 -11.92 9.72 -10.99
N LEU A 80 -12.87 10.57 -10.61
CA LEU A 80 -14.26 10.23 -10.28
C LEU A 80 -15.19 10.47 -11.47
#